data_AF-A0A151UDY3-F1
#
_entry.id   AF-A0A151UDY3-F1
#
_cell.length_a   1.000
_cell.length_b   1.000
_cell.length_c   1.000
_cell.angle_alpha   90.00
_cell.angle_beta   90.00
_cell.angle_gamma   90.00
#
_symmetry.space_group_name_H-M   'P 1'
#
loop_
_entity.id
_entity.type
_entity.pdbx_description
1 polymer ?
#
loop_
_entity_poly.entity_id
_entity_poly.type
_entity_poly.pdbx_seq_one_letter_code
_entity_poly.pdbx_strand_id
1 'polypeptide(L)'
;MGNYHVRFGERSDLLLNRESRCKLFLSIAGKMTTGSSVYSTSIHHFELYTEGFSVPAPSTYTAVEAPKGEFGVFLVSNGSNRPYRRKIRAPGSAHSQGLDSMSKHHMPADVVTIIGTQDIVSGEVDR
;
A
#
# COMPACT_ATOMS: atom_id res chain seq x y z
N MET A 1 -16.04 8.09 -19.67
CA MET A 1 -14.68 8.56 -19.33
C MET A 1 -14.82 9.53 -18.16
N GLY A 2 -14.81 9.00 -16.93
CA GLY A 2 -15.12 9.76 -15.72
C GLY A 2 -13.85 10.34 -15.10
N ASN A 3 -13.82 11.66 -14.94
CA ASN A 3 -12.71 12.43 -14.39
C ASN A 3 -12.59 12.18 -12.87
N TYR A 4 -11.43 11.71 -12.39
CA TYR A 4 -11.13 11.67 -10.96
C TYR A 4 -10.53 13.01 -10.53
N HIS A 5 -11.42 13.96 -10.24
CA HIS A 5 -11.09 15.26 -9.69
C HIS A 5 -10.89 15.12 -8.18
N VAL A 6 -9.65 14.99 -7.71
CA VAL A 6 -9.30 15.01 -6.28
C VAL A 6 -9.47 16.44 -5.78
N ARG A 7 -10.60 16.75 -5.15
CA ARG A 7 -10.78 17.97 -4.36
C ARG A 7 -10.06 17.77 -3.03
N PHE A 8 -8.87 18.35 -2.89
CA PHE A 8 -8.27 18.61 -1.57
C PHE A 8 -9.15 19.67 -0.87
N GLY A 9 -10.12 19.18 -0.08
CA GLY A 9 -10.95 20.00 0.78
C GLY A 9 -10.30 20.11 2.17
N GLU A 10 -10.00 21.34 2.54
CA GLU A 10 -9.59 21.79 3.88
C GLU A 10 -10.43 21.12 4.98
N ARG A 11 -9.81 20.33 5.85
CA ARG A 11 -10.39 19.89 7.14
C ARG A 11 -9.28 19.78 8.18
N SER A 12 -8.84 20.94 8.64
CA SER A 12 -7.94 21.13 9.79
C SER A 12 -8.61 20.87 11.15
N ASP A 13 -9.92 20.62 11.22
CA ASP A 13 -10.68 20.85 12.46
C ASP A 13 -11.11 19.59 13.22
N LEU A 14 -10.68 18.39 12.82
CA LEU A 14 -11.12 17.13 13.45
C LEU A 14 -10.03 16.38 14.26
N LEU A 15 -8.83 16.94 14.39
CA LEU A 15 -7.73 16.39 15.20
C LEU A 15 -7.67 16.98 16.63
N LEU A 16 -8.77 17.54 17.14
CA LEU A 16 -8.79 18.20 18.45
C LEU A 16 -9.30 17.33 19.62
N ASN A 17 -9.63 16.04 19.43
CA ASN A 17 -10.37 15.26 20.44
C ASN A 17 -9.71 13.96 20.93
N ARG A 18 -8.38 13.85 20.89
CA ARG A 18 -7.62 12.75 21.53
C ARG A 18 -6.47 13.28 22.40
N GLU A 19 -6.78 14.31 23.17
CA GLU A 19 -5.84 15.19 23.90
C GLU A 19 -5.27 14.69 25.23
N SER A 20 -5.38 13.43 25.62
CA SER A 20 -5.14 13.06 27.04
C SER A 20 -3.84 12.32 27.37
N ARG A 21 -2.97 11.99 26.39
CA ARG A 21 -1.69 11.30 26.70
C ARG A 21 -0.41 11.94 26.14
N CYS A 22 -0.47 12.76 25.08
CA CYS A 22 0.72 13.37 24.47
C CYS A 22 1.01 14.83 24.90
N LYS A 23 0.19 15.43 25.78
CA LYS A 23 0.33 16.84 26.18
C LYS A 23 1.62 17.18 26.93
N LEU A 24 2.23 16.23 27.64
CA LEU A 24 3.46 16.52 28.39
C LEU A 24 4.67 16.72 27.46
N PHE A 25 4.70 16.05 26.31
CA PHE A 25 5.82 16.14 25.36
C PHE A 25 5.67 17.33 24.40
N LEU A 26 4.43 17.62 23.94
CA LEU A 26 4.17 18.78 23.08
C LEU A 26 4.32 20.13 23.79
N SER A 27 4.06 20.21 25.11
CA SER A 27 4.21 21.47 25.86
C SER A 27 5.66 21.95 26.00
N ILE A 28 6.64 21.04 25.89
CA ILE A 28 8.07 21.39 25.91
C ILE A 28 8.55 21.76 24.50
N ALA A 29 8.07 21.06 23.47
CA ALA A 29 8.39 21.35 22.07
C ALA A 29 7.76 22.66 21.54
N GLY A 30 6.57 23.03 22.02
CA GLY A 30 5.85 24.23 21.58
C GLY A 30 6.50 25.57 21.95
N LYS A 31 7.48 25.58 22.86
CA LYS A 31 8.25 26.79 23.22
C LYS A 31 9.46 27.05 22.31
N MET A 32 9.74 26.14 21.36
CA MET A 32 10.91 26.20 20.47
C MET A 32 10.48 26.09 19.00
N THR A 33 9.64 26.99 18.50
CA THR A 33 9.46 27.17 17.06
C THR A 33 9.60 28.68 16.82
N THR A 34 10.60 29.16 16.09
CA THR A 34 10.67 29.11 14.63
C THR A 34 12.11 29.40 14.17
N GLY A 35 12.79 28.50 13.46
CA GLY A 35 14.01 28.91 12.71
C GLY A 35 15.07 27.87 12.35
N SER A 36 15.04 26.63 12.86
CA SER A 36 16.06 25.62 12.52
C SER A 36 15.41 24.33 12.03
N SER A 37 15.57 24.05 10.72
CA SER A 37 15.05 22.86 10.04
C SER A 37 15.44 21.54 10.72
N VAL A 38 16.54 21.55 11.49
CA VAL A 38 17.14 20.39 12.16
C VAL A 38 16.27 19.80 13.28
N TYR A 39 15.53 20.64 14.04
CA TYR A 39 14.68 20.13 15.12
C TYR A 39 13.36 19.57 14.59
N SER A 40 12.74 20.25 13.62
CA SER A 40 11.52 19.75 12.97
C SER A 40 11.73 18.41 12.28
N THR A 41 12.87 18.19 11.60
CA THR A 41 13.18 16.90 10.96
C THR A 41 13.37 15.78 11.97
N SER A 42 14.02 16.07 13.09
CA SER A 42 14.28 15.08 14.15
C SER A 42 12.99 14.67 14.87
N ILE A 43 12.08 15.61 15.13
CA ILE A 43 10.78 15.34 15.75
C ILE A 43 9.90 14.49 14.82
N HIS A 44 9.77 14.88 13.55
CA HIS A 44 8.98 14.11 12.58
C HIS A 44 9.57 12.72 12.31
N HIS A 45 10.89 12.58 12.33
CA HIS A 45 11.55 11.27 12.23
C HIS A 45 11.13 10.36 13.39
N PHE A 46 11.10 10.89 14.62
CA PHE A 46 10.75 10.09 15.80
C PHE A 46 9.27 9.69 15.83
N GLU A 47 8.36 10.60 15.49
CA GLU A 47 6.92 10.33 15.41
C GLU A 47 6.60 9.27 14.35
N LEU A 48 7.22 9.33 13.17
CA LEU A 48 6.98 8.36 12.09
C LEU A 48 7.47 6.95 12.43
N TYR A 49 8.58 6.83 13.16
CA TYR A 49 9.11 5.51 13.56
C TYR A 49 8.36 4.88 14.74
N THR A 50 7.69 5.69 15.56
CA THR A 50 6.99 5.19 16.77
C THR A 50 5.48 5.06 16.57
N GLU A 51 4.82 6.12 16.14
CA GLU A 51 3.36 6.17 15.95
C GLU A 51 2.93 5.93 14.50
N GLY A 52 3.80 6.28 13.54
CA GLY A 52 3.57 6.19 12.09
C GLY A 52 2.54 7.20 11.59
N PHE A 53 2.09 7.03 10.34
CA PHE A 53 1.19 7.98 9.69
C PHE A 53 -0.24 7.42 9.61
N SER A 54 -1.23 8.26 9.90
CA SER A 54 -2.64 7.90 9.70
C SER A 54 -3.01 8.10 8.24
N VAL A 55 -3.47 7.04 7.59
CA VAL A 55 -4.02 7.10 6.25
C VAL A 55 -5.52 7.40 6.37
N PRO A 56 -6.09 8.38 5.63
CA PRO A 56 -7.54 8.57 5.58
C PRO A 56 -8.22 7.26 5.17
N ALA A 57 -9.52 7.10 5.40
CA ALA A 57 -10.22 5.80 5.30
C ALA A 57 -10.90 5.45 3.94
N PRO A 58 -10.34 5.71 2.74
CA PRO A 58 -10.88 5.13 1.51
C PRO A 58 -10.25 3.78 1.18
N SER A 59 -10.96 2.96 0.40
CA SER A 59 -10.39 1.82 -0.30
C SER A 59 -9.80 2.27 -1.63
N THR A 60 -8.58 1.82 -1.94
CA THR A 60 -7.92 2.15 -3.22
C THR A 60 -7.38 0.88 -3.87
N TYR A 61 -7.58 0.78 -5.19
CA TYR A 61 -6.87 -0.17 -6.04
C TYR A 61 -5.88 0.59 -6.89
N THR A 62 -4.60 0.22 -6.83
CA THR A 62 -3.57 0.75 -7.73
C THR A 62 -2.90 -0.40 -8.44
N ALA A 63 -2.82 -0.30 -9.77
CA ALA A 63 -2.14 -1.26 -10.62
C ALA A 63 -0.90 -0.63 -11.26
N VAL A 64 0.16 -1.42 -11.36
CA VAL A 64 1.42 -1.08 -12.02
C VAL A 64 1.73 -2.18 -13.03
N GLU A 65 2.29 -1.80 -14.17
CA GLU A 65 2.80 -2.75 -15.15
C GLU A 65 4.12 -3.34 -14.64
N ALA A 66 4.09 -4.62 -14.28
CA ALA A 66 5.27 -5.41 -13.97
C ALA A 66 5.70 -6.16 -15.25
N PRO A 67 6.98 -6.62 -15.35
CA PRO A 67 7.44 -7.39 -16.52
C PRO A 67 6.64 -8.68 -16.76
N LYS A 68 5.91 -9.16 -15.75
CA LYS A 68 5.05 -10.34 -15.79
C LYS A 68 3.58 -10.01 -16.06
N GLY A 69 3.19 -8.74 -16.22
CA GLY A 69 1.80 -8.31 -16.41
C GLY A 69 1.31 -7.34 -15.33
N GLU A 70 0.00 -7.25 -15.14
CA GLU A 70 -0.59 -6.29 -14.20
C GLU A 70 -0.37 -6.72 -12.74
N PHE A 71 0.40 -5.93 -12.01
CA PHE A 71 0.57 -6.07 -10.57
C PHE A 71 -0.31 -5.07 -9.83
N GLY A 72 -1.34 -5.58 -9.16
CA GLY A 72 -2.32 -4.76 -8.45
C GLY A 72 -2.19 -4.87 -6.94
N VAL A 73 -2.38 -3.77 -6.23
CA VAL A 73 -2.53 -3.78 -4.77
C VAL A 73 -3.84 -3.11 -4.39
N PHE A 74 -4.71 -3.87 -3.75
CA PHE A 74 -5.95 -3.40 -3.16
C PHE A 74 -5.74 -3.16 -1.67
N LEU A 75 -5.87 -1.90 -1.23
CA LEU A 75 -5.68 -1.48 0.14
C LEU A 75 -6.98 -0.92 0.71
N VAL A 76 -7.30 -1.33 1.94
CA VAL A 76 -8.39 -0.76 2.73
C VAL A 76 -7.80 -0.21 4.02
N SER A 77 -7.98 1.09 4.27
CA SER A 77 -7.57 1.77 5.51
C SER A 77 -8.81 2.12 6.35
N ASN A 78 -8.66 2.04 7.67
CA ASN A 78 -9.70 2.39 8.65
C ASN A 78 -9.28 3.58 9.53
N GLY A 79 -8.38 4.44 9.05
CA GLY A 79 -7.81 5.56 9.81
C GLY A 79 -6.68 5.17 10.77
N SER A 80 -6.34 3.88 10.87
CA SER A 80 -5.18 3.39 11.63
C SER A 80 -3.87 3.55 10.85
N ASN A 81 -2.74 3.51 11.56
CA ASN A 81 -1.40 3.41 10.96
C ASN A 81 -1.18 2.04 10.28
N ARG A 82 -1.97 1.02 10.64
CA ARG A 82 -1.88 -0.30 9.99
C ARG A 82 -3.01 -0.47 8.96
N PRO A 83 -2.71 -0.99 7.75
CA PRO A 83 -3.74 -1.26 6.76
C PRO A 83 -4.69 -2.34 7.30
N TYR A 84 -5.99 -2.09 7.18
CA TYR A 84 -7.03 -3.00 7.68
C TYR A 84 -7.05 -4.30 6.88
N ARG A 85 -7.00 -4.18 5.55
CA ARG A 85 -6.89 -5.32 4.63
C ARG A 85 -6.04 -4.95 3.44
N ARG A 86 -5.19 -5.89 3.03
CA ARG A 86 -4.41 -5.81 1.78
C ARG A 86 -4.69 -7.05 0.97
N LYS A 87 -5.06 -6.88 -0.29
CA LYS A 87 -5.12 -7.95 -1.27
C LYS A 87 -4.16 -7.62 -2.40
N ILE A 88 -3.23 -8.53 -2.65
CA ILE A 88 -2.29 -8.41 -3.76
C ILE A 88 -2.87 -9.18 -4.93
N ARG A 89 -2.90 -8.55 -6.10
CA ARG A 89 -3.18 -9.22 -7.36
C ARG A 89 -1.84 -9.46 -8.04
N ALA A 90 -1.33 -10.67 -7.87
CA ALA A 90 -0.15 -11.12 -8.60
C ALA A 90 -0.53 -11.48 -10.05
N PRO A 91 0.29 -11.16 -11.05
CA PRO A 91 0.06 -11.59 -12.43
C PRO A 91 0.17 -13.12 -12.57
N GLY A 92 1.11 -13.74 -11.84
CA GLY A 92 1.33 -15.19 -11.87
C GLY A 92 0.11 -16.03 -11.43
N SER A 93 -0.76 -15.51 -10.56
CA SER A 93 -1.96 -16.26 -10.13
C SER A 93 -3.04 -16.32 -11.21
N ALA A 94 -3.12 -15.32 -12.09
CA ALA A 94 -3.99 -15.35 -13.26
C ALA A 94 -3.42 -16.27 -14.35
N HIS A 95 -2.09 -16.24 -14.57
CA HIS A 95 -1.42 -17.12 -15.53
C HIS A 95 -1.55 -18.60 -15.15
N SER A 96 -1.36 -18.92 -13.87
CA SER A 96 -1.51 -20.29 -13.36
C SER A 96 -2.92 -20.85 -13.54
N GLN A 97 -3.96 -20.03 -13.41
CA GLN A 97 -5.35 -20.44 -13.71
C GLN A 97 -5.56 -20.73 -15.21
N GLY A 98 -4.83 -20.04 -16.08
CA GLY A 98 -4.87 -20.26 -17.53
C GLY A 98 -4.10 -21.50 -18.01
N LEU A 99 -3.18 -22.04 -17.21
CA LEU A 99 -2.35 -23.19 -17.60
C LEU A 99 -3.15 -24.43 -18.02
N ASP A 100 -4.28 -24.74 -17.35
CA ASP A 100 -5.13 -25.88 -17.72
C ASP A 100 -5.69 -25.72 -19.13
N SER A 101 -6.11 -24.50 -19.50
CA SER A 101 -6.61 -24.23 -20.84
C SER A 101 -5.53 -24.30 -21.92
N MET A 102 -4.30 -23.88 -21.58
CA MET A 102 -3.17 -23.84 -22.52
C MET A 102 -2.47 -25.18 -22.70
N SER A 103 -2.55 -26.08 -21.72
CA SER A 103 -1.94 -27.41 -21.77
C SER A 103 -2.87 -28.49 -22.33
N LYS A 104 -4.16 -28.16 -22.56
CA LYS A 104 -5.12 -29.08 -23.20
C LYS A 104 -4.61 -29.51 -24.57
N HIS A 105 -4.63 -30.82 -24.80
CA HIS A 105 -4.19 -31.46 -26.04
C HIS A 105 -2.68 -31.39 -26.35
N HIS A 106 -1.86 -30.96 -25.39
CA HIS A 106 -0.40 -30.98 -25.49
C HIS A 106 0.20 -32.18 -24.79
N MET A 107 1.42 -32.54 -25.19
CA MET A 107 2.16 -33.62 -24.52
C MET A 107 2.69 -33.13 -23.17
N PRO A 108 2.89 -34.02 -22.17
CA PRO A 108 3.48 -33.64 -20.88
C PRO A 108 4.85 -32.94 -21.01
N ALA A 109 5.59 -33.22 -22.08
CA ALA A 109 6.85 -32.54 -22.39
C ALA A 109 6.66 -31.04 -22.70
N ASP A 110 5.56 -30.67 -23.37
CA ASP A 110 5.27 -29.30 -23.76
C ASP A 110 4.79 -28.44 -22.56
N VAL A 111 4.26 -29.09 -21.52
CA VAL A 111 3.81 -28.41 -20.29
C VAL A 111 4.96 -27.69 -19.59
N VAL A 112 6.17 -28.28 -19.59
CA VAL A 112 7.36 -27.65 -19.00
C VAL A 112 7.73 -26.38 -19.76
N THR A 113 7.64 -26.40 -21.09
CA THR A 113 7.89 -25.24 -21.94
C THR A 113 6.84 -24.15 -21.71
N ILE A 114 5.56 -24.52 -21.61
CA ILE A 114 4.46 -23.58 -21.33
C ILE A 114 4.68 -22.89 -19.97
N ILE A 115 5.03 -23.63 -18.93
CA ILE A 115 5.33 -23.07 -17.61
C ILE A 115 6.55 -22.14 -17.66
N GLY A 116 7.60 -22.54 -18.39
CA GLY A 116 8.81 -21.73 -18.57
C GLY A 116 8.55 -20.40 -19.29
N THR A 117 7.65 -20.39 -20.29
CA THR A 117 7.30 -19.16 -21.02
C THR A 117 6.49 -18.15 -20.20
N GLN A 118 5.75 -18.60 -19.19
CA GLN A 118 4.93 -17.74 -18.33
C GLN A 118 5.68 -17.19 -17.11
N ASP A 119 6.89 -17.69 -16.84
CA ASP A 119 7.74 -17.30 -15.71
C ASP A 119 6.96 -17.23 -14.37
N ILE A 120 6.31 -18.34 -14.01
CA ILE A 120 5.51 -18.43 -12.79
C ILE A 120 6.44 -18.61 -11.59
N VAL A 121 6.44 -17.62 -10.68
CA VAL A 121 7.19 -17.70 -9.43
C VAL A 121 6.22 -18.01 -8.29
N SER A 122 6.36 -19.17 -7.65
CA SER A 122 5.41 -19.61 -6.61
C SER A 122 5.28 -18.62 -5.45
N GLY A 123 6.32 -17.84 -5.16
CA GLY A 123 6.29 -16.83 -4.10
C GLY A 123 5.26 -15.72 -4.30
N GLU A 124 4.91 -15.35 -5.54
CA GLU A 124 3.86 -14.36 -5.82
C GLU A 124 2.46 -14.96 -5.92
N VAL A 125 2.34 -16.23 -6.30
CA VAL A 125 1.06 -16.91 -6.53
C VAL A 125 0.35 -17.25 -5.21
N ASP A 126 1.10 -17.51 -4.15
CA ASP A 126 0.58 -18.01 -2.86
C ASP A 126 0.02 -16.90 -1.92
N ARG A 127 -0.13 -15.65 -2.38
CA ARG A 127 -0.50 -14.48 -1.55
C ARG A 127 -1.90 -13.94 -1.83
#